data_AF-A0A813HRZ0-F1
#
_entry.id   AF-A0A813HRZ0-F1
#
_cell.length_a   1.000
_cell.length_b   1.000
_cell.length_c   1.000
_cell.angle_alpha   90.00
_cell.angle_beta   90.00
_cell.angle_gamma   90.00
#
_symmetry.space_group_name_H-M   'P 1'
#
loop_
_entity.id
_entity.type
_entity.pdbx_description
1 polymer ?
#
loop_
_entity_poly.entity_id
_entity_poly.type
_entity_poly.pdbx_seq_one_letter_code
_entity_poly.pdbx_strand_id
1 'polypeptide(L)'
;MEPPLLVSDGELCWVRTEIRRGPDLVDGSGWIAEFQKRCREAPALSGRARLLRQTVSEGDNPQFWSKAGDTPLPLRNEVLKVMQKEKGQPGSRAKLATGQDVIFWFNVGPPGEPRNRVYVTDARCPHQGVCLLEGELKDIEDVAGTRRGMVRCPRHNKTFDIQSGQSPGNSEELRVYPCRFEHGHWYVGVSGRESEAAQAVDVEMPAAEEPEQKRQRIGSEVIAATPAQGRPRILVHHATIA
;
A
#
# COMPACT_ATOMS: atom_id res chain seq x y z
N MET A 1 5.53 10.38 -32.28
CA MET A 1 4.19 9.78 -32.20
C MET A 1 3.97 9.37 -30.76
N GLU A 2 2.80 9.66 -30.20
CA GLU A 2 2.44 9.21 -28.86
C GLU A 2 2.15 7.70 -28.88
N PRO A 3 2.67 6.90 -27.94
CA PRO A 3 2.43 5.46 -27.93
C PRO A 3 0.95 5.15 -27.62
N PRO A 4 0.38 4.08 -28.19
CA PRO A 4 -1.04 3.75 -28.02
C PRO A 4 -1.38 3.48 -26.56
N LEU A 5 -2.54 3.99 -26.12
CA LEU A 5 -3.07 3.79 -24.77
C LEU A 5 -3.52 2.33 -24.56
N LEU A 6 -4.07 1.71 -25.60
CA LEU A 6 -4.57 0.34 -25.60
C LEU A 6 -3.99 -0.39 -26.80
N VAL A 7 -3.48 -1.60 -26.59
CA VAL A 7 -2.99 -2.49 -27.65
C VAL A 7 -3.61 -3.86 -27.45
N SER A 8 -4.48 -4.27 -28.38
CA SER A 8 -5.08 -5.61 -28.36
C SER A 8 -4.10 -6.63 -28.94
N ASP A 9 -3.87 -7.72 -28.22
CA ASP A 9 -2.96 -8.81 -28.59
C ASP A 9 -3.55 -10.15 -28.11
N GLY A 10 -4.21 -10.86 -29.03
CA GLY A 10 -4.94 -12.09 -28.70
C GLY A 10 -6.06 -11.86 -27.69
N GLU A 11 -6.01 -12.56 -26.57
CA GLU A 11 -7.02 -12.47 -25.49
C GLU A 11 -6.73 -11.32 -24.49
N LEU A 12 -5.58 -10.66 -24.62
CA LEU A 12 -5.15 -9.59 -23.72
C LEU A 12 -5.31 -8.22 -24.39
N CYS A 13 -5.82 -7.27 -23.61
CA CYS A 13 -5.77 -5.85 -23.87
C CYS A 13 -4.63 -5.26 -23.04
N TRP A 14 -3.56 -4.81 -23.69
CA TRP A 14 -2.43 -4.16 -23.03
C TRP A 14 -2.75 -2.69 -22.80
N VAL A 15 -2.87 -2.31 -21.54
CA VAL A 15 -3.21 -0.96 -21.11
C VAL A 15 -1.94 -0.22 -20.71
N ARG A 16 -1.65 0.89 -21.40
CA ARG A 16 -0.54 1.78 -21.08
C ARG A 16 -0.76 2.42 -19.71
N THR A 17 0.29 2.46 -18.90
CA THR A 17 0.31 3.19 -17.63
C THR A 17 1.10 4.49 -17.75
N GLU A 18 0.91 5.39 -16.78
CA GLU A 18 1.69 6.62 -16.66
C GLU A 18 3.12 6.38 -16.13
N ILE A 19 3.46 5.15 -15.74
CA ILE A 19 4.79 4.79 -15.26
C ILE A 19 5.72 4.65 -16.46
N ARG A 20 6.72 5.53 -16.56
CA ARG A 20 7.58 5.63 -17.75
C ARG A 20 8.94 4.99 -17.55
N ARG A 21 9.47 4.98 -16.33
CA ARG A 21 10.84 4.54 -16.06
C ARG A 21 10.94 3.77 -14.75
N GLY A 22 11.99 2.95 -14.64
CA GLY A 22 12.30 2.20 -13.42
C GLY A 22 12.36 3.05 -12.14
N PRO A 23 12.89 4.29 -12.14
CA PRO A 23 12.88 5.16 -10.95
C PRO A 23 11.49 5.62 -10.48
N ASP A 24 10.46 5.49 -11.32
CA ASP A 24 9.07 5.75 -10.92
C ASP A 24 8.50 4.57 -10.10
N LEU A 25 9.23 3.45 -10.06
CA LEU A 25 8.93 2.27 -9.26
C LEU A 25 9.70 2.29 -7.95
N VAL A 26 9.03 1.89 -6.87
CA VAL A 26 9.66 1.70 -5.57
C VAL A 26 10.52 0.44 -5.60
N ASP A 27 11.82 0.55 -5.26
CA ASP A 27 12.69 -0.61 -5.06
C ASP A 27 12.23 -1.41 -3.83
N GLY A 28 11.46 -2.45 -4.08
CA GLY A 28 10.86 -3.28 -3.04
C GLY A 28 11.92 -4.02 -2.22
N SER A 29 13.04 -4.46 -2.81
CA SER A 29 14.12 -5.09 -2.02
C SER A 29 14.76 -4.12 -1.02
N GLY A 30 15.03 -2.88 -1.44
CA GLY A 30 15.54 -1.83 -0.58
C GLY A 30 14.55 -1.47 0.52
N TRP A 31 13.26 -1.39 0.17
CA TRP A 31 12.18 -1.14 1.14
C TRP A 31 12.09 -2.27 2.19
N ILE A 32 12.12 -3.53 1.76
CA ILE A 32 12.10 -4.72 2.64
C ILE A 32 13.31 -4.71 3.58
N ALA A 33 14.52 -4.46 3.06
CA ALA A 33 15.74 -4.45 3.85
C ALA A 33 15.70 -3.40 4.97
N GLU A 34 15.22 -2.19 4.64
CA GLU A 34 15.04 -1.11 5.60
C GLU A 34 13.96 -1.45 6.64
N PHE A 35 12.82 -2.02 6.21
CA PHE A 35 11.77 -2.46 7.12
C PHE A 35 12.26 -3.51 8.12
N GLN A 36 12.97 -4.52 7.63
CA GLN A 36 13.57 -5.54 8.49
C GLN A 36 14.61 -4.94 9.46
N LYS A 37 15.42 -3.98 9.00
CA LYS A 37 16.39 -3.28 9.85
C LYS A 37 15.68 -2.56 11.00
N ARG A 38 14.66 -1.76 10.71
CA ARG A 38 13.90 -1.04 11.74
C ARG A 38 13.15 -1.97 12.68
N CYS A 39 12.61 -3.07 12.18
CA CYS A 39 12.01 -4.10 13.04
C CYS A 39 13.00 -4.73 14.03
N ARG A 40 14.29 -4.84 13.67
CA ARG A 40 15.36 -5.30 14.58
C ARG A 40 15.76 -4.24 15.60
N GLU A 41 15.72 -2.97 15.23
CA GLU A 41 16.13 -1.84 16.07
C GLU A 41 15.00 -1.37 17.03
N ALA A 42 13.74 -1.56 16.66
CA ALA A 42 12.58 -1.07 17.41
C ALA A 42 12.47 -1.56 18.87
N PRO A 43 12.79 -2.83 19.22
CA PRO A 43 12.77 -3.28 20.61
C PRO A 43 13.72 -2.52 21.53
N ALA A 44 14.82 -1.98 21.01
CA ALA A 44 15.77 -1.18 21.79
C ALA A 44 15.23 0.23 22.10
N LEU A 45 14.29 0.72 21.29
CA LEU A 45 13.72 2.07 21.39
C LEU A 45 12.45 2.13 22.23
N SER A 46 11.68 1.03 22.30
CA SER A 46 10.35 1.08 22.90
C SER A 46 10.36 1.19 24.43
N GLY A 47 11.49 0.94 25.11
CA GLY A 47 11.66 1.06 26.57
C GLY A 47 10.67 0.26 27.42
N ARG A 48 9.75 -0.48 26.79
CA ARG A 48 8.68 -1.23 27.43
C ARG A 48 9.24 -2.59 27.81
N ALA A 49 9.40 -2.73 29.12
CA ALA A 49 9.71 -3.94 29.85
C ALA A 49 9.16 -5.19 29.16
N ARG A 50 9.98 -6.25 29.16
CA ARG A 50 9.63 -7.64 28.83
C ARG A 50 8.18 -7.93 29.22
N LEU A 51 7.26 -7.83 28.25
CA LEU A 51 5.91 -8.33 28.43
C LEU A 51 6.04 -9.83 28.57
N LEU A 52 5.79 -10.33 29.78
CA LEU A 52 5.74 -11.73 30.09
C LEU A 52 4.79 -12.39 29.08
N ARG A 53 5.30 -13.41 28.39
CA ARG A 53 4.56 -14.27 27.47
C ARG A 53 3.32 -14.82 28.19
N GLN A 54 2.16 -14.32 27.83
CA GLN A 54 0.90 -15.00 28.08
C GLN A 54 0.10 -14.98 26.78
N THR A 55 0.47 -15.88 25.86
CA THR A 55 -0.39 -16.21 24.72
C THR A 55 -1.18 -17.45 25.09
N VAL A 56 -2.36 -17.20 25.66
CA VAL A 56 -3.50 -18.10 25.44
C VAL A 56 -3.82 -17.99 23.96
N SER A 57 -3.90 -19.13 23.29
CA SER A 57 -4.17 -19.27 21.87
C SER A 57 -5.48 -18.57 21.48
N GLU A 58 -5.41 -17.51 20.68
CA GLU A 58 -6.49 -17.21 19.74
C GLU A 58 -6.44 -18.28 18.64
N GLY A 59 -7.33 -19.28 18.72
CA GLY A 59 -7.77 -20.03 17.54
C GLY A 59 -8.43 -19.05 16.56
N ASP A 60 -8.32 -19.15 15.24
CA ASP A 60 -8.09 -20.30 14.37
C ASP A 60 -7.19 -19.90 13.20
N ASN A 61 -5.87 -19.98 13.36
CA ASN A 61 -4.99 -20.39 12.26
C ASN A 61 -3.56 -20.61 12.77
N PRO A 62 -2.93 -21.76 12.51
CA PRO A 62 -1.52 -21.93 12.79
C PRO A 62 -0.73 -20.93 11.93
N GLN A 63 -0.23 -19.85 12.53
CA GLN A 63 0.78 -18.99 11.92
C GLN A 63 2.10 -19.76 11.87
N PHE A 64 2.24 -20.64 10.88
CA PHE A 64 3.38 -21.55 10.72
C PHE A 64 4.70 -20.84 10.32
N TRP A 65 4.73 -19.50 10.32
CA TRP A 65 5.78 -18.72 9.66
C TRP A 65 6.56 -17.78 10.58
N SER A 66 6.22 -17.69 11.87
CA SER A 66 7.00 -16.88 12.81
C SER A 66 8.16 -17.72 13.34
N LYS A 67 9.37 -17.52 12.81
CA LYS A 67 10.58 -18.13 13.37
C LYS A 67 10.79 -17.60 14.79
N ALA A 68 11.40 -18.41 15.65
CA ALA A 68 11.83 -17.93 16.96
C ALA A 68 12.76 -16.72 16.78
N GLY A 69 12.32 -15.54 17.22
CA GLY A 69 13.05 -14.27 17.05
C GLY A 69 12.37 -13.24 16.14
N ASP A 70 11.24 -13.57 15.50
CA ASP A 70 10.51 -12.59 14.70
C ASP A 70 9.91 -11.47 15.57
N THR A 71 10.00 -10.24 15.06
CA THR A 71 9.43 -9.05 15.69
C THR A 71 7.91 -9.23 15.88
N PRO A 72 7.35 -9.00 17.09
CA PRO A 72 5.92 -9.12 17.33
C PRO A 72 5.10 -8.26 16.37
N LEU A 73 3.96 -8.78 15.92
CA LEU A 73 3.11 -8.12 14.92
C LEU A 73 2.71 -6.67 15.28
N PRO A 74 2.34 -6.33 16.54
CA PRO A 74 2.03 -4.94 16.90
C PRO A 74 3.20 -4.00 16.62
N LEU A 75 4.42 -4.41 16.96
CA LEU A 75 5.63 -3.62 16.73
C LEU A 75 5.96 -3.52 15.23
N ARG A 76 5.75 -4.59 14.46
CA ARG A 76 5.86 -4.53 12.98
C ARG A 76 4.90 -3.51 12.39
N ASN A 77 3.65 -3.48 12.86
CA ASN A 77 2.64 -2.53 12.39
C ASN A 77 2.99 -1.08 12.77
N GLU A 78 3.60 -0.85 13.95
CA GLU A 78 4.12 0.47 14.33
C GLU A 78 5.26 0.92 13.40
N VAL A 79 6.25 0.06 13.18
CA VAL A 79 7.36 0.33 12.24
C VAL A 79 6.83 0.60 10.83
N LEU A 80 5.83 -0.16 10.39
CA LEU A 80 5.22 -0.01 9.07
C LEU A 80 4.59 1.37 8.90
N LYS A 81 3.82 1.82 9.89
CA LYS A 81 3.21 3.17 9.88
C LYS A 81 4.26 4.27 9.81
N VAL A 82 5.34 4.14 10.58
CA VAL A 82 6.45 5.10 10.56
C VAL A 82 7.14 5.11 9.19
N MET A 83 7.45 3.95 8.64
CA MET A 83 8.07 3.85 7.33
C MET A 83 7.19 4.39 6.20
N GLN A 84 5.90 4.11 6.22
CA GLN A 84 4.97 4.63 5.21
C GLN A 84 4.93 6.16 5.23
N LYS A 85 5.07 6.78 6.40
CA LYS A 85 5.13 8.25 6.54
C LYS A 85 6.46 8.83 6.02
N GLU A 86 7.58 8.15 6.22
CA GLU A 86 8.92 8.68 5.90
C GLU A 86 9.43 8.31 4.51
N LYS A 87 9.19 7.07 4.09
CA LYS A 87 9.70 6.47 2.86
C LYS A 87 8.61 6.19 1.83
N GLY A 88 7.35 6.30 2.22
CA GLY A 88 6.22 5.97 1.36
C GLY A 88 5.88 4.47 1.37
N GLN A 89 5.01 4.11 0.43
CA GLN A 89 4.45 2.77 0.29
C GLN A 89 5.45 1.80 -0.35
N PRO A 90 5.30 0.48 -0.12
CA PRO A 90 6.22 -0.54 -0.63
C PRO A 90 6.10 -0.83 -2.14
N GLY A 91 5.22 -0.14 -2.86
CA GLY A 91 4.98 -0.34 -4.30
C GLY A 91 4.37 0.89 -4.94
N SER A 92 4.24 0.87 -6.27
CA SER A 92 3.69 1.99 -7.04
C SER A 92 2.27 1.68 -7.51
N ARG A 93 1.29 2.49 -7.11
CA ARG A 93 -0.10 2.38 -7.58
C ARG A 93 -0.25 2.96 -8.98
N ALA A 94 -1.04 2.31 -9.83
CA ALA A 94 -1.52 2.88 -11.06
C ALA A 94 -3.02 2.58 -11.24
N LYS A 95 -3.78 3.56 -11.73
CA LYS A 95 -5.16 3.34 -12.20
C LYS A 95 -5.10 3.14 -13.71
N LEU A 96 -5.60 2.00 -14.18
CA LEU A 96 -5.64 1.68 -15.61
C LEU A 96 -6.77 2.45 -16.29
N ALA A 97 -6.65 2.68 -17.60
CA ALA A 97 -7.71 3.30 -18.40
C ALA A 97 -9.01 2.47 -18.40
N THR A 98 -8.90 1.17 -18.18
CA THR A 98 -10.00 0.22 -17.96
C THR A 98 -10.56 0.25 -16.53
N GLY A 99 -10.14 1.21 -15.69
CA GLY A 99 -10.72 1.47 -14.38
C GLY A 99 -10.13 0.66 -13.20
N GLN A 100 -9.40 -0.43 -13.46
CA GLN A 100 -8.77 -1.22 -12.41
C GLN A 100 -7.66 -0.43 -11.69
N ASP A 101 -7.57 -0.61 -10.38
CA ASP A 101 -6.45 -0.14 -9.56
C ASP A 101 -5.44 -1.27 -9.39
N VAL A 102 -4.21 -1.06 -9.85
CA VAL A 102 -3.13 -2.06 -9.76
C VAL A 102 -1.94 -1.54 -8.96
N ILE A 103 -1.11 -2.46 -8.47
CA ILE A 103 0.17 -2.16 -7.83
C ILE A 103 1.29 -2.82 -8.61
N PHE A 104 2.33 -2.03 -8.88
CA PHE A 104 3.62 -2.52 -9.35
C PHE A 104 4.54 -2.79 -8.16
N TRP A 105 5.00 -4.03 -8.07
CA TRP A 105 6.00 -4.50 -7.12
C TRP A 105 7.32 -4.68 -7.87
N PHE A 106 8.28 -3.78 -7.65
CA PHE A 106 9.54 -3.78 -8.38
C PHE A 106 10.68 -4.32 -7.52
N ASN A 107 11.52 -5.14 -8.13
CA ASN A 107 12.74 -5.70 -7.57
C ASN A 107 12.50 -6.53 -6.30
N VAL A 108 11.46 -7.38 -6.31
CA VAL A 108 11.06 -8.26 -5.19
C VAL A 108 11.29 -9.73 -5.55
N GLY A 109 11.39 -10.63 -4.56
CA GLY A 109 11.45 -12.08 -4.79
C GLY A 109 12.86 -12.62 -5.09
N PRO A 110 13.00 -13.67 -5.91
CA PRO A 110 14.29 -14.30 -6.21
C PRO A 110 15.37 -13.30 -6.67
N PRO A 111 16.65 -13.55 -6.36
CA PRO A 111 17.74 -12.73 -6.89
C PRO A 111 17.77 -12.81 -8.42
N GLY A 112 18.02 -11.67 -9.07
CA GLY A 112 18.06 -11.57 -10.52
C GLY A 112 18.16 -10.11 -10.96
N GLU A 113 18.17 -9.88 -12.27
CA GLU A 113 18.16 -8.52 -12.80
C GLU A 113 16.87 -7.79 -12.38
N PRO A 114 16.94 -6.57 -11.81
CA PRO A 114 15.75 -5.85 -11.32
C PRO A 114 14.65 -5.69 -12.38
N ARG A 115 15.03 -5.50 -13.66
CA ARG A 115 14.07 -5.34 -14.77
C ARG A 115 13.16 -6.56 -14.99
N ASN A 116 13.59 -7.75 -14.58
CA ASN A 116 12.83 -8.99 -14.71
C ASN A 116 12.03 -9.31 -13.44
N ARG A 117 12.12 -8.47 -12.41
CA ARG A 117 11.51 -8.65 -11.09
C ARG A 117 10.41 -7.61 -10.89
N VAL A 118 9.53 -7.48 -11.88
CA VAL A 118 8.37 -6.58 -11.84
C VAL A 118 7.13 -7.43 -11.85
N TYR A 119 6.33 -7.29 -10.81
CA TYR A 119 5.06 -8.01 -10.66
C TYR A 119 3.93 -6.99 -10.55
N VAL A 120 2.78 -7.30 -11.14
CA VAL A 120 1.60 -6.43 -11.09
C VAL A 120 0.46 -7.21 -10.49
N THR A 121 -0.16 -6.65 -9.46
CA THR A 121 -1.33 -7.25 -8.80
C THR A 121 -2.47 -6.25 -8.72
N ASP A 122 -3.67 -6.73 -8.41
CA ASP A 122 -4.75 -5.86 -7.96
C ASP A 122 -4.29 -5.10 -6.70
N ALA A 123 -4.72 -3.85 -6.59
CA ALA A 123 -4.45 -3.01 -5.43
C ALA A 123 -5.27 -3.41 -4.20
N ARG A 124 -6.36 -4.16 -4.38
CA ARG A 124 -7.31 -4.51 -3.32
C ARG A 124 -7.15 -5.96 -2.89
N CYS A 125 -7.21 -6.16 -1.57
CA CYS A 125 -7.23 -7.49 -0.97
C CYS A 125 -8.54 -8.22 -1.34
N PRO A 126 -8.49 -9.45 -1.87
CA PRO A 126 -9.70 -10.18 -2.30
C PRO A 126 -10.65 -10.55 -1.15
N HIS A 127 -10.22 -10.44 0.11
CA HIS A 127 -11.06 -10.73 1.27
C HIS A 127 -12.08 -9.61 1.56
N GLN A 128 -11.64 -8.36 1.67
CA GLN A 128 -12.51 -7.22 2.06
C GLN A 128 -12.18 -5.90 1.32
N GLY A 129 -11.47 -5.98 0.19
CA GLY A 129 -11.23 -4.83 -0.68
C GLY A 129 -10.28 -3.75 -0.13
N VAL A 130 -9.60 -3.99 0.98
CA VAL A 130 -8.63 -3.05 1.58
C VAL A 130 -7.38 -2.93 0.72
N CYS A 131 -6.77 -1.74 0.68
CA CYS A 131 -5.61 -1.49 -0.16
C CYS A 131 -4.37 -2.23 0.37
N LEU A 132 -3.70 -2.98 -0.51
CA LEU A 132 -2.50 -3.75 -0.15
C LEU A 132 -1.22 -2.89 -0.02
N LEU A 133 -1.22 -1.65 -0.53
CA LEU A 133 -0.10 -0.71 -0.33
C LEU A 133 0.03 -0.22 1.11
N GLU A 134 -1.05 -0.30 1.89
CA GLU A 134 -1.01 -0.07 3.33
C GLU A 134 -0.45 -1.28 4.09
N GLY A 135 -0.28 -2.40 3.40
CA GLY A 135 0.24 -3.65 3.91
C GLY A 135 1.76 -3.69 4.01
N GLU A 136 2.25 -4.85 4.39
CA GLU A 136 3.67 -5.14 4.51
C GLU A 136 4.13 -5.98 3.31
N LEU A 137 5.16 -5.51 2.62
CA LEU A 137 5.88 -6.27 1.60
C LEU A 137 7.05 -7.02 2.24
N LYS A 138 7.24 -8.29 1.90
CA LYS A 138 8.32 -9.13 2.44
C LYS A 138 8.81 -10.13 1.41
N ASP A 139 10.09 -10.45 1.48
CA ASP A 139 10.64 -11.64 0.83
C ASP A 139 10.65 -12.79 1.83
N ILE A 140 10.07 -13.92 1.44
CA ILE A 140 10.14 -15.17 2.19
C ILE A 140 11.06 -16.14 1.46
N GLU A 141 11.78 -16.95 2.21
CA GLU A 141 12.57 -18.08 1.68
C GLU A 141 11.89 -19.36 2.15
N ASP A 142 11.46 -20.20 1.21
CA ASP A 142 10.85 -21.49 1.53
C ASP A 142 11.91 -22.53 1.92
N VAL A 143 11.45 -23.70 2.37
CA VAL A 143 12.33 -24.79 2.84
C VAL A 143 13.23 -25.32 1.71
N ALA A 144 12.84 -25.14 0.44
CA ALA A 144 13.64 -25.49 -0.72
C ALA A 144 14.66 -24.39 -1.10
N GLY A 145 14.77 -23.31 -0.31
CA GLY A 145 15.66 -22.19 -0.57
C GLY A 145 15.15 -21.23 -1.66
N THR A 146 13.91 -21.40 -2.12
CA THR A 146 13.32 -20.52 -3.12
C THR A 146 12.76 -19.28 -2.46
N ARG A 147 13.22 -18.11 -2.90
CA ARG A 147 12.71 -16.82 -2.43
C ARG A 147 11.47 -16.40 -3.19
N ARG A 148 10.47 -15.85 -2.49
CA ARG A 148 9.23 -15.34 -3.09
C ARG A 148 8.84 -14.02 -2.45
N GLY A 149 8.31 -13.13 -3.28
CA GLY A 149 7.73 -11.88 -2.81
C GLY A 149 6.33 -12.11 -2.28
N MET A 150 6.04 -11.58 -1.09
CA MET A 150 4.73 -11.69 -0.47
C MET A 150 4.25 -10.32 0.00
N VAL A 151 2.96 -10.06 -0.15
CA VAL A 151 2.31 -8.89 0.45
C VAL A 151 1.33 -9.35 1.53
N ARG A 152 1.41 -8.74 2.72
CA ARG A 152 0.49 -8.98 3.84
C ARG A 152 -0.56 -7.87 3.88
N CYS A 153 -1.83 -8.27 3.84
CA CYS A 153 -2.96 -7.39 4.06
C CYS A 153 -2.88 -6.74 5.45
N PRO A 154 -3.02 -5.40 5.56
CA PRO A 154 -2.86 -4.68 6.83
C PRO A 154 -3.98 -4.98 7.84
N ARG A 155 -5.14 -5.45 7.37
CA ARG A 155 -6.34 -5.61 8.21
C ARG A 155 -6.47 -6.98 8.85
N HIS A 156 -6.25 -8.06 8.09
CA HIS A 156 -6.50 -9.43 8.54
C HIS A 156 -5.27 -10.34 8.44
N ASN A 157 -4.10 -9.78 8.16
CA ASN A 157 -2.83 -10.51 8.03
C ASN A 157 -2.79 -11.62 6.98
N LYS A 158 -3.79 -11.72 6.08
CA LYS A 158 -3.72 -12.60 4.92
C LYS A 158 -2.53 -12.22 4.05
N THR A 159 -1.79 -13.21 3.57
CA THR A 159 -0.58 -13.01 2.78
C THR A 159 -0.76 -13.57 1.39
N PHE A 160 -0.32 -12.84 0.37
CA PHE A 160 -0.46 -13.23 -1.02
C PHE A 160 0.92 -13.22 -1.68
N ASP A 161 1.21 -14.27 -2.43
CA ASP A 161 2.36 -14.32 -3.32
C ASP A 161 2.12 -13.36 -4.49
N ILE A 162 3.01 -12.40 -4.69
CA ILE A 162 2.81 -11.32 -5.68
C ILE A 162 3.01 -11.79 -7.13
N GLN A 163 3.65 -12.94 -7.33
CA GLN A 163 3.90 -13.50 -8.65
C GLN A 163 2.75 -14.39 -9.10
N SER A 164 2.27 -15.25 -8.21
CA SER A 164 1.24 -16.26 -8.51
C SER A 164 -0.16 -15.87 -8.04
N GLY A 165 -0.28 -14.92 -7.11
CA GLY A 165 -1.55 -14.56 -6.49
C GLY A 165 -1.94 -15.46 -5.31
N GLN A 166 -1.31 -16.62 -5.18
CA GLN A 166 -1.69 -17.63 -4.20
C GLN A 166 -1.59 -17.11 -2.76
N SER A 167 -2.54 -17.52 -1.93
CA SER A 167 -2.53 -17.23 -0.50
C SER A 167 -2.44 -18.51 0.32
N PRO A 168 -1.23 -18.95 0.71
CA PRO A 168 -1.07 -20.18 1.48
C PRO A 168 -1.93 -20.18 2.75
N GLY A 169 -2.75 -21.22 2.92
CA GLY A 169 -3.67 -21.36 4.05
C GLY A 169 -4.94 -20.52 3.98
N ASN A 170 -5.24 -19.89 2.82
CA ASN A 170 -6.48 -19.14 2.59
C ASN A 170 -7.14 -19.61 1.29
N SER A 171 -8.44 -19.36 1.15
CA SER A 171 -9.21 -19.71 -0.05
C SER A 171 -9.18 -18.61 -1.12
N GLU A 172 -8.87 -17.37 -0.75
CA GLU A 172 -8.85 -16.24 -1.67
C GLU A 172 -7.51 -16.14 -2.41
N GLU A 173 -7.58 -15.80 -3.70
CA GLU A 173 -6.41 -15.59 -4.56
C GLU A 173 -6.34 -14.11 -4.98
N LEU A 174 -5.14 -13.54 -4.93
CA LEU A 174 -4.89 -12.18 -5.39
C LEU A 174 -4.74 -12.18 -6.91
N ARG A 175 -5.51 -11.34 -7.59
CA ARG A 175 -5.38 -11.18 -9.04
C ARG A 175 -3.99 -10.63 -9.40
N VAL A 176 -3.31 -11.35 -10.29
CA VAL A 176 -2.03 -10.94 -10.90
C VAL A 176 -2.25 -10.59 -12.37
N TYR A 177 -1.45 -9.65 -12.87
CA TYR A 177 -1.52 -9.18 -14.25
C TYR A 177 -0.17 -9.36 -14.95
N PRO A 178 -0.14 -9.87 -16.20
CA PRO A 178 1.06 -9.79 -17.01
C PRO A 178 1.42 -8.32 -17.26
N CYS A 179 2.72 -8.03 -17.29
CA CYS A 179 3.21 -6.69 -17.58
C CYS A 179 4.41 -6.74 -18.52
N ARG A 180 4.61 -5.65 -19.27
CA ARG A 180 5.77 -5.49 -20.15
C ARG A 180 6.16 -4.02 -20.28
N PHE A 181 7.41 -3.77 -20.61
CA PHE A 181 7.92 -2.42 -20.84
C PHE A 181 8.19 -2.21 -22.32
N GLU A 182 7.42 -1.33 -22.95
CA GLU A 182 7.50 -1.04 -24.39
C GLU A 182 7.30 0.46 -24.62
N HIS A 183 7.90 1.01 -25.68
CA HIS A 183 7.74 2.42 -26.05
C HIS A 183 8.00 3.44 -24.92
N GLY A 184 8.79 3.07 -23.91
CA GLY A 184 9.06 3.93 -22.75
C GLY A 184 7.94 3.95 -21.70
N HIS A 185 7.03 2.97 -21.71
CA HIS A 185 5.92 2.85 -20.77
C HIS A 185 5.77 1.42 -20.28
N TRP A 186 5.27 1.27 -19.05
CA TRP A 186 4.75 0.00 -18.59
C TRP A 186 3.34 -0.24 -19.11
N TYR A 187 3.12 -1.43 -19.67
CA TYR A 187 1.82 -1.93 -20.09
C TYR A 187 1.39 -3.06 -19.16
N VAL A 188 0.10 -3.08 -18.83
CA VAL A 188 -0.54 -4.14 -18.04
C VAL A 188 -1.55 -4.87 -18.91
N GLY A 189 -1.42 -6.18 -19.04
CA GLY A 189 -2.36 -7.00 -19.80
C GLY A 189 -3.60 -7.29 -18.97
N VAL A 190 -4.75 -6.85 -19.45
CA VAL A 190 -6.07 -7.08 -18.87
C VAL A 190 -6.83 -8.00 -19.81
N SER A 191 -7.60 -8.98 -19.30
CA SER A 191 -8.33 -9.88 -20.20
C SER A 191 -9.45 -9.14 -20.93
N GLY A 192 -9.72 -9.51 -22.19
CA GLY A 192 -10.71 -8.81 -23.03
C GLY A 192 -12.10 -8.63 -22.37
N ARG A 193 -12.57 -9.64 -21.62
CA ARG A 193 -13.85 -9.58 -20.87
C ARG A 193 -13.86 -8.48 -19.79
N GLU A 194 -12.72 -8.21 -19.16
CA GLU A 194 -12.59 -7.16 -18.15
C GLU A 194 -12.49 -5.77 -18.79
N SER A 195 -11.91 -5.68 -20.00
CA SER A 195 -11.86 -4.45 -20.77
C SER A 195 -13.24 -4.01 -21.26
N GLU A 196 -14.08 -4.96 -21.70
CA GLU A 196 -15.45 -4.68 -22.16
C GLU A 196 -16.37 -4.28 -20.99
N ALA A 197 -16.26 -4.97 -19.85
CA ALA A 197 -17.03 -4.64 -18.65
C ALA A 197 -16.75 -3.21 -18.16
N ALA A 198 -15.50 -2.75 -18.28
CA ALA A 198 -15.12 -1.38 -17.91
C ALA A 198 -15.70 -0.31 -18.84
N GLN A 199 -15.74 -0.58 -20.15
CA GLN A 199 -16.29 0.36 -21.13
C GLN A 199 -17.81 0.53 -21.02
N ALA A 200 -18.52 -0.48 -20.51
CA ALA A 200 -19.96 -0.42 -20.32
C ALA A 200 -20.39 0.52 -19.18
N VAL A 201 -19.53 0.75 -18.17
CA VAL A 201 -19.90 1.54 -16.98
C VAL A 201 -19.80 3.05 -17.21
N ASP A 202 -18.98 3.51 -18.17
CA ASP A 202 -18.82 4.93 -18.49
C ASP A 202 -19.93 5.50 -19.41
N VAL A 203 -20.89 4.68 -19.86
CA VAL A 203 -22.01 5.12 -20.73
C VAL A 203 -23.27 5.49 -19.94
N GLU A 204 -23.40 5.10 -18.67
CA GLU A 204 -24.52 5.51 -17.81
C GLU A 204 -24.14 6.67 -16.88
N MET A 205 -23.98 7.86 -17.45
CA MET A 205 -24.12 9.12 -16.71
C MET A 205 -25.58 9.56 -16.86
N PRO A 206 -26.47 9.35 -15.86
CA PRO A 206 -27.77 10.00 -15.88
C PRO A 206 -27.54 11.51 -15.80
N ALA A 207 -28.12 12.24 -16.74
CA ALA A 207 -28.12 13.70 -16.75
C ALA A 207 -28.55 14.21 -15.36
N ALA A 208 -27.65 14.90 -14.68
CA ALA A 208 -27.92 15.48 -13.38
C ALA A 208 -29.04 16.53 -13.51
N GLU A 209 -30.24 16.21 -13.02
CA GLU A 209 -31.23 17.22 -12.69
C GLU A 209 -30.68 18.07 -11.53
N GLU A 210 -30.57 19.37 -11.77
CA GLU A 210 -30.15 20.36 -10.77
C GLU A 210 -31.17 20.39 -9.60
N PRO A 211 -30.75 20.17 -8.34
CA PRO A 211 -31.65 20.39 -7.22
C PRO A 211 -31.85 21.87 -6.97
N GLU A 212 -33.09 22.32 -7.14
CA GLU A 212 -33.61 23.65 -6.87
C GLU A 212 -33.33 24.05 -5.39
N GLN A 213 -32.36 24.94 -5.20
CA GLN A 213 -31.95 25.43 -3.87
C GLN A 213 -32.99 26.37 -3.28
N LYS A 214 -33.81 25.84 -2.37
CA LYS A 214 -34.73 26.59 -1.53
C LYS A 214 -33.94 27.42 -0.50
N ARG A 215 -33.80 28.72 -0.78
CA ARG A 215 -33.23 29.73 0.15
C ARG A 215 -34.07 29.82 1.43
N GLN A 216 -33.61 29.20 2.52
CA GLN A 216 -34.06 29.53 3.87
C GLN A 216 -33.16 30.64 4.45
N ARG A 217 -33.75 31.82 4.64
CA ARG A 217 -33.19 32.90 5.44
C ARG A 217 -33.26 32.49 6.91
N ILE A 218 -32.12 32.28 7.55
CA ILE A 218 -32.02 32.21 9.01
C ILE A 218 -31.42 33.52 9.48
N GLY A 219 -32.15 34.16 10.41
CA GLY A 219 -31.83 35.46 10.98
C GLY A 219 -30.51 35.46 11.73
N SER A 220 -29.75 36.51 11.48
CA SER A 220 -28.58 36.94 12.23
C SER A 220 -28.99 37.50 13.58
N GLU A 221 -28.55 36.87 14.68
CA GLU A 221 -28.51 37.50 15.99
C GLU A 221 -27.05 37.67 16.43
N VAL A 222 -26.72 38.93 16.68
CA VAL A 222 -25.40 39.45 17.00
C VAL A 222 -25.24 39.40 18.51
N ILE A 223 -24.25 38.67 19.02
CA ILE A 223 -23.82 38.82 20.43
C ILE A 223 -22.35 39.20 20.45
N ALA A 224 -22.12 40.38 21.02
CA ALA A 224 -20.87 41.09 21.07
C ALA A 224 -19.86 40.48 22.07
N ALA A 225 -18.59 40.72 21.76
CA ALA A 225 -17.42 40.34 22.53
C ALA A 225 -17.28 41.11 23.86
N THR A 226 -16.57 40.50 24.81
CA THR A 226 -15.92 41.22 25.92
C THR A 226 -14.49 40.68 26.11
N PRO A 227 -13.44 41.51 26.09
CA PRO A 227 -12.08 41.09 26.39
C PRO A 227 -11.76 41.26 27.88
N ALA A 228 -11.26 40.21 28.52
CA ALA A 228 -10.70 40.30 29.87
C ALA A 228 -9.18 40.51 29.81
N GLN A 229 -8.76 41.65 30.36
CA GLN A 229 -7.38 42.06 30.58
C GLN A 229 -6.77 41.30 31.76
N GLY A 230 -5.46 41.02 31.69
CA GLY A 230 -4.71 40.56 32.86
C GLY A 230 -3.28 40.14 32.58
N ARG A 231 -2.33 41.09 32.64
CA ARG A 231 -0.89 40.82 32.85
C ARG A 231 -0.63 40.74 34.36
N PRO A 232 0.42 40.01 34.79
CA PRO A 232 1.58 40.74 35.31
C PRO A 232 2.95 40.21 34.88
N ARG A 233 3.91 41.14 34.97
CA ARG A 233 5.37 41.04 34.77
C ARG A 233 6.04 40.14 35.82
N ILE A 234 7.05 39.35 35.43
CA ILE A 234 8.24 38.99 36.25
C ILE A 234 9.40 38.76 35.26
N LEU A 235 10.33 39.71 35.11
CA LEU A 235 11.61 39.92 35.82
C LEU A 235 12.78 39.11 35.20
N VAL A 236 13.78 39.88 34.81
CA VAL A 236 15.03 39.53 34.14
C VAL A 236 16.03 39.03 35.17
N HIS A 237 16.83 38.00 34.86
CA HIS A 237 18.19 37.90 35.41
C HIS A 237 19.17 37.42 34.34
N HIS A 238 20.18 38.27 34.11
CA HIS A 238 21.41 37.97 33.40
C HIS A 238 22.27 36.99 34.22
N ALA A 239 22.97 36.08 33.54
CA ALA A 239 24.25 35.56 34.00
C ALA A 239 25.14 35.28 32.79
N THR A 240 26.09 36.17 32.57
CA THR A 240 27.30 35.94 31.78
C THR A 240 28.39 35.60 32.78
N ILE A 241 29.04 34.45 32.65
CA ILE A 241 30.35 34.19 33.24
C ILE A 241 31.20 33.45 32.18
N ALA A 242 32.47 33.84 32.16
CA ALA A 242 33.55 33.55 31.23
C ALA A 242 33.83 32.06 30.96
#